data_AF-A0A1S8CUU7-F1
#
_entry.id   AF-A0A1S8CUU7-F1
#
_cell.length_a   1.000
_cell.length_b   1.000
_cell.length_c   1.000
_cell.angle_alpha   90.00
_cell.angle_beta   90.00
_cell.angle_gamma   90.00
#
_symmetry.space_group_name_H-M   'P 1'
#
loop_
_entity.id
_entity.type
_entity.pdbx_description
1 polymer ?
#
loop_
_entity_poly.entity_id
_entity_poly.type
_entity_poly.pdbx_seq_one_letter_code
_entity_poly.pdbx_strand_id
1 'polypeptide(L)'
;MFGFPRAKILSYNQKARTAQIHIYGMTDGASEGLEATFAYPVGDDDLDTEREILVGADVYIFFQNGDEGLPVVWSYSSHGEGAVEDVRRIRQKNIEILARANVLVQAGQEVTITGASKVNIVSAGGVDVQSETKVSLRAPVISLNGP
;
A
#
# COMPACT_ATOMS: atom_id res chain seq x y z
N MET A 1 -24.12 -15.99 -11.30
CA MET A 1 -23.41 -16.71 -10.22
C MET A 1 -23.48 -15.88 -8.94
N PHE A 2 -23.93 -16.43 -7.80
CA PHE A 2 -24.09 -15.68 -6.54
C PHE A 2 -22.91 -15.96 -5.60
N GLY A 3 -21.82 -15.22 -5.76
CA GLY A 3 -20.64 -15.33 -4.89
C GLY A 3 -19.45 -14.57 -5.46
N PHE A 4 -18.39 -14.48 -4.67
CA PHE A 4 -17.11 -13.91 -5.11
C PHE A 4 -16.12 -15.05 -5.38
N PRO A 5 -15.86 -15.43 -6.64
CA PRO A 5 -14.87 -16.46 -6.96
C PRO A 5 -13.50 -16.12 -6.42
N ARG A 6 -12.73 -17.15 -6.07
CA ARG A 6 -11.30 -16.99 -5.82
C ARG A 6 -10.55 -16.90 -7.15
N ALA A 7 -9.57 -16.02 -7.18
CA ALA A 7 -8.63 -15.89 -8.27
C ALA A 7 -7.22 -15.64 -7.75
N LYS A 8 -6.23 -15.72 -8.63
CA LYS A 8 -4.84 -15.36 -8.37
C LYS A 8 -4.38 -14.30 -9.35
N ILE A 9 -3.67 -13.28 -8.86
CA ILE A 9 -3.02 -12.27 -9.70
C ILE A 9 -1.79 -12.89 -10.36
N LEU A 10 -1.75 -12.96 -11.69
CA LEU A 10 -0.63 -13.51 -12.45
C LEU A 10 0.37 -12.42 -12.88
N SER A 11 -0.14 -11.24 -13.22
CA SER A 11 0.68 -10.06 -13.56
C SER A 11 -0.13 -8.79 -13.34
N TYR A 12 0.57 -7.65 -13.25
CA TYR A 12 -0.04 -6.34 -13.04
C TYR A 12 0.48 -5.33 -14.06
N ASN A 13 -0.44 -4.65 -14.75
CA ASN A 13 -0.15 -3.52 -15.60
C ASN A 13 -0.41 -2.21 -14.84
N GLN A 14 0.65 -1.66 -14.24
CA GLN A 14 0.57 -0.45 -13.43
C GLN A 14 -0.02 0.75 -14.18
N LYS A 15 0.28 0.91 -15.46
CA LYS A 15 -0.19 2.06 -16.25
C LYS A 15 -1.69 1.97 -16.55
N ALA A 16 -2.18 0.78 -16.86
CA ALA A 16 -3.58 0.55 -17.21
C ALA A 16 -4.48 0.30 -15.98
N ARG A 17 -3.88 0.10 -14.79
CA ARG A 17 -4.59 -0.35 -13.58
C ARG A 17 -5.38 -1.64 -13.82
N THR A 18 -4.79 -2.58 -14.58
CA THR A 18 -5.36 -3.90 -14.84
C THR A 18 -4.42 -5.01 -14.40
N ALA A 19 -4.95 -6.21 -14.19
CA ALA A 19 -4.17 -7.41 -13.90
C ALA A 19 -4.64 -8.58 -14.76
N GLN A 20 -3.70 -9.46 -15.09
CA GLN A 20 -4.05 -10.78 -15.58
C GLN A 20 -4.34 -11.68 -14.38
N ILE A 21 -5.50 -12.33 -14.37
CA ILE A 21 -5.92 -13.19 -13.26
C ILE A 21 -6.20 -14.62 -13.73
N HIS A 22 -5.95 -15.56 -12.83
CA HIS A 22 -6.42 -16.94 -12.94
C HIS A 22 -7.57 -17.15 -11.99
N ILE A 23 -8.77 -17.44 -12.50
CA ILE A 23 -9.96 -17.78 -11.72
C ILE A 23 -10.01 -19.30 -11.54
N TYR A 24 -9.92 -19.75 -10.28
CA TYR A 24 -9.87 -21.17 -9.94
C TYR A 24 -11.15 -21.90 -10.38
N GLY A 25 -10.99 -23.01 -11.09
CA GLY A 25 -12.09 -23.83 -11.61
C GLY A 25 -12.74 -23.30 -12.89
N MET A 26 -12.43 -22.06 -13.31
CA MET A 26 -13.01 -21.43 -14.51
C MET A 26 -11.98 -21.24 -15.62
N THR A 27 -10.74 -20.92 -15.26
CA THR A 27 -9.64 -20.68 -16.21
C THR A 27 -8.52 -21.71 -16.06
N ASP A 28 -8.82 -22.85 -15.46
CA ASP A 28 -7.88 -23.96 -15.27
C ASP A 28 -7.42 -24.51 -16.64
N GLY A 29 -6.11 -24.59 -16.83
CA GLY A 29 -5.52 -25.07 -18.09
C GLY A 29 -5.44 -24.02 -19.21
N ALA A 30 -5.92 -22.79 -18.99
CA ALA A 30 -5.71 -21.69 -19.92
C ALA A 30 -4.22 -21.33 -20.02
N SER A 31 -3.75 -20.99 -21.22
CA SER A 31 -2.36 -20.56 -21.46
C SER A 31 -2.08 -19.14 -20.97
N GLU A 32 -3.14 -18.32 -20.85
CA GLU A 32 -3.09 -16.92 -20.42
C GLU A 32 -4.19 -16.64 -19.40
N GLY A 33 -4.00 -15.60 -18.58
CA GLY A 33 -5.03 -15.13 -17.65
C GLY A 33 -6.14 -14.36 -18.35
N LEU A 34 -7.19 -14.04 -17.59
CA LEU A 34 -8.21 -13.08 -18.01
C LEU A 34 -7.84 -11.69 -17.50
N GLU A 35 -8.01 -10.65 -18.31
CA GLU A 35 -7.79 -9.28 -17.85
C GLU A 35 -8.90 -8.87 -16.88
N ALA A 36 -8.51 -8.30 -15.73
CA ALA A 36 -9.40 -7.78 -14.71
C ALA A 36 -9.05 -6.33 -14.34
N THR A 37 -10.07 -5.57 -13.98
CA THR A 37 -9.91 -4.26 -13.32
C THR A 37 -9.93 -4.42 -11.79
N PHE A 38 -9.77 -3.32 -11.06
CA PHE A 38 -9.82 -3.31 -9.60
C PHE A 38 -10.99 -2.48 -9.10
N ALA A 39 -11.65 -2.95 -8.05
CA ALA A 39 -12.58 -2.14 -7.28
C ALA A 39 -11.80 -1.29 -6.28
N TYR A 40 -11.79 0.02 -6.51
CA TYR A 40 -11.21 0.97 -5.56
C TYR A 40 -12.23 1.32 -4.48
N PRO A 41 -11.83 1.34 -3.19
CA PRO A 41 -12.71 1.86 -2.14
C PRO A 41 -13.03 3.33 -2.39
N VAL A 42 -14.25 3.74 -2.06
CA VAL A 42 -14.64 5.16 -2.09
C VAL A 42 -13.67 5.95 -1.20
N GLY A 43 -13.01 6.95 -1.79
CA GLY A 43 -12.00 7.78 -1.14
C GLY A 43 -10.55 7.48 -1.55
N ASP A 44 -10.29 6.33 -2.17
CA ASP A 44 -8.99 5.97 -2.74
C ASP A 44 -9.12 5.92 -4.28
N ASP A 45 -9.40 7.09 -4.86
CA ASP A 45 -9.50 7.27 -6.32
C ASP A 45 -8.16 6.96 -6.99
N ASP A 46 -8.17 6.14 -8.03
CA ASP A 46 -6.95 5.69 -8.72
C ASP A 46 -6.30 6.79 -9.56
N LEU A 47 -7.02 7.89 -9.80
CA LEU A 47 -6.48 9.13 -10.35
C LEU A 47 -5.68 9.95 -9.33
N ASP A 48 -5.91 9.74 -8.04
CA ASP A 48 -5.24 10.47 -6.94
C ASP A 48 -4.17 9.61 -6.26
N THR A 49 -4.46 8.34 -5.99
CA THR A 49 -3.59 7.45 -5.23
C THR A 49 -3.46 6.05 -5.82
N GLU A 50 -2.24 5.51 -5.79
CA GLU A 50 -1.96 4.14 -6.19
C GLU A 50 -1.78 3.24 -4.97
N ARG A 51 -2.41 2.06 -5.01
CA ARG A 51 -2.17 0.98 -4.05
C ARG A 51 -1.24 -0.07 -4.65
N GLU A 52 -0.26 -0.53 -3.88
CA GLU A 52 0.64 -1.61 -4.29
C GLU A 52 -0.15 -2.92 -4.53
N ILE A 53 0.01 -3.49 -5.72
CA ILE A 53 -0.60 -4.77 -6.12
C ILE A 53 0.47 -5.86 -6.13
N LEU A 54 0.25 -6.92 -5.37
CA LEU A 54 1.19 -8.03 -5.26
C LEU A 54 0.86 -9.13 -6.26
N VAL A 55 1.77 -9.34 -7.22
CA VAL A 55 1.71 -10.48 -8.13
C VAL A 55 1.83 -11.78 -7.33
N GLY A 56 1.02 -12.78 -7.70
CA GLY A 56 0.93 -14.08 -7.04
C GLY A 56 -0.07 -14.14 -5.90
N ALA A 57 -0.63 -13.00 -5.48
CA ALA A 57 -1.59 -12.95 -4.39
C ALA A 57 -2.95 -13.57 -4.77
N ASP A 58 -3.55 -14.26 -3.80
CA ASP A 58 -4.90 -14.80 -3.93
C ASP A 58 -5.95 -13.73 -3.55
N VAL A 59 -6.95 -13.58 -4.39
CA VAL A 59 -7.99 -12.55 -4.29
C VAL A 59 -9.38 -13.13 -4.47
N TYR A 60 -10.38 -12.37 -4.06
CA TYR A 60 -11.77 -12.53 -4.46
C TYR A 60 -12.10 -11.55 -5.59
N ILE A 61 -12.90 -12.01 -6.55
CA ILE A 61 -13.40 -11.19 -7.66
C ILE A 61 -14.92 -11.16 -7.66
N PHE A 62 -15.50 -10.19 -8.38
CA PHE A 62 -16.87 -10.26 -8.87
C PHE A 62 -16.91 -9.93 -10.36
N PHE A 63 -18.06 -10.14 -10.97
CA PHE A 63 -18.28 -9.86 -12.38
C PHE A 63 -19.15 -8.62 -12.54
N GLN A 64 -18.67 -7.64 -13.30
CA GLN A 64 -19.38 -6.38 -13.50
C GLN A 64 -20.73 -6.67 -14.18
N ASN A 65 -21.84 -6.29 -13.54
CA ASN A 65 -23.20 -6.60 -13.97
C ASN A 65 -23.47 -8.11 -14.24
N GLY A 66 -22.67 -8.99 -13.62
CA GLY A 66 -22.76 -10.43 -13.83
C GLY A 66 -22.12 -10.94 -15.13
N ASP A 67 -21.42 -10.10 -15.89
CA ASP A 67 -20.69 -10.51 -17.10
C ASP A 67 -19.35 -11.16 -16.75
N GLU A 68 -19.23 -12.46 -17.02
CA GLU A 68 -18.03 -13.25 -16.72
C GLU A 68 -16.80 -12.83 -17.54
N GLY A 69 -17.00 -12.09 -18.65
CA GLY A 69 -15.92 -11.47 -19.42
C GLY A 69 -15.35 -10.19 -18.79
N LEU A 70 -15.98 -9.67 -17.73
CA LEU A 70 -15.60 -8.42 -17.05
C LEU A 70 -15.31 -8.66 -15.55
N PRO A 71 -14.27 -9.41 -15.20
CA PRO A 71 -13.89 -9.61 -13.81
C PRO A 71 -13.33 -8.33 -13.18
N VAL A 72 -13.66 -8.13 -11.91
CA VAL A 72 -13.19 -7.03 -11.07
C VAL A 72 -12.61 -7.60 -9.78
N VAL A 73 -11.34 -7.31 -9.50
CA VAL A 73 -10.67 -7.69 -8.25
C VAL A 73 -11.20 -6.83 -7.10
N TRP A 74 -11.66 -7.47 -6.03
CA TRP A 74 -12.30 -6.79 -4.89
C TRP A 74 -11.40 -6.77 -3.64
N SER A 75 -10.89 -7.92 -3.21
CA SER A 75 -10.07 -8.01 -1.99
C SER A 75 -9.11 -9.18 -2.04
N TYR A 76 -8.04 -9.11 -1.25
CA TYR A 76 -7.27 -10.30 -0.93
C TYR A 76 -8.13 -11.35 -0.23
N SER A 77 -7.84 -12.62 -0.51
CA SER A 77 -8.41 -13.74 0.21
C SER A 77 -7.53 -14.07 1.43
N SER A 78 -8.14 -14.59 2.50
CA SER A 78 -7.37 -15.04 3.67
C SER A 78 -6.54 -16.27 3.30
N HIS A 79 -5.28 -16.30 3.78
CA HIS A 79 -4.38 -17.44 3.61
C HIS A 79 -4.67 -18.57 4.62
N GLY A 80 -5.46 -18.32 5.66
CA GLY A 80 -5.82 -19.29 6.70
C GLY A 80 -4.72 -19.56 7.76
N GLU A 81 -3.45 -19.52 7.37
CA GLU A 81 -2.29 -19.73 8.25
C GLU A 81 -1.13 -18.77 7.90
N GLY A 82 -0.19 -18.58 8.83
CA GLY A 82 1.01 -17.77 8.60
C GLY A 82 0.76 -16.26 8.44
N ALA A 83 -0.42 -15.76 8.83
CA ALA A 83 -0.72 -14.34 8.84
C ALA A 83 0.20 -13.60 9.82
N VAL A 84 0.60 -12.37 9.46
CA VAL A 84 1.36 -11.53 10.39
C VAL A 84 0.42 -10.99 11.46
N GLU A 85 0.80 -11.16 12.71
CA GLU A 85 0.12 -10.62 13.88
C GLU A 85 0.71 -9.25 14.25
N ASP A 86 -0.13 -8.37 14.81
CA ASP A 86 0.24 -7.05 15.38
C ASP A 86 0.96 -6.04 14.47
N VAL A 87 1.05 -6.30 13.16
CA VAL A 87 1.75 -5.41 12.20
C VAL A 87 0.87 -5.05 11.01
N ARG A 88 0.52 -3.77 10.89
CA ARG A 88 -0.01 -3.18 9.65
C ARG A 88 1.13 -2.59 8.82
N ARG A 89 1.12 -2.87 7.51
CA ARG A 89 2.09 -2.34 6.54
C ARG A 89 1.40 -1.48 5.50
N ILE A 90 1.96 -0.31 5.23
CA ILE A 90 1.68 0.49 4.03
C ILE A 90 2.95 0.44 3.19
N ARG A 91 2.81 0.14 1.90
CA ARG A 91 3.93 -0.05 0.98
C ARG A 91 3.61 0.58 -0.35
N GLN A 92 4.58 1.32 -0.86
CA GLN A 92 4.57 1.85 -2.20
C GLN A 92 5.98 2.32 -2.57
N LYS A 93 6.25 2.48 -3.88
CA LYS A 93 7.50 3.08 -4.35
C LYS A 93 7.72 4.48 -3.78
N ASN A 94 6.67 5.29 -3.74
CA ASN A 94 6.64 6.63 -3.14
C ASN A 94 5.42 6.73 -2.23
N ILE A 95 5.57 7.33 -1.05
CA ILE A 95 4.47 7.59 -0.12
C ILE A 95 4.47 9.07 0.23
N GLU A 96 3.32 9.71 0.07
CA GLU A 96 3.06 11.08 0.52
C GLU A 96 2.02 11.04 1.65
N ILE A 97 2.29 11.78 2.73
CA ILE A 97 1.35 11.96 3.84
C ILE A 97 0.96 13.44 3.83
N LEU A 98 -0.18 13.73 3.20
CA LEU A 98 -0.69 15.09 3.03
C LEU A 98 -1.86 15.31 4.00
N ALA A 99 -1.76 16.33 4.85
CA ALA A 99 -2.83 16.73 5.75
C ALA A 99 -3.02 18.24 5.71
N ARG A 100 -4.29 18.68 5.78
CA ARG A 100 -4.63 20.12 5.73
C ARG A 100 -4.37 20.86 7.03
N ALA A 101 -4.37 20.15 8.16
CA ALA A 101 -4.25 20.75 9.49
C ALA A 101 -3.06 20.17 10.26
N ASN A 102 -3.03 18.85 10.47
CA ASN A 102 -1.98 18.21 11.26
C ASN A 102 -1.74 16.76 10.84
N VAL A 103 -0.50 16.30 11.07
CA VAL A 103 -0.14 14.88 11.08
C VAL A 103 0.38 14.56 12.48
N LEU A 104 -0.24 13.61 13.17
CA LEU A 104 0.22 13.10 14.47
C LEU A 104 0.73 11.67 14.29
N VAL A 105 1.98 11.42 14.70
CA VAL A 105 2.57 10.08 14.74
C VAL A 105 2.99 9.80 16.18
N GLN A 106 2.35 8.80 16.80
CA GLN A 106 2.57 8.44 18.19
C GLN A 106 2.59 6.92 18.35
N ALA A 107 3.50 6.43 19.19
CA ALA A 107 3.58 5.04 19.61
C ALA A 107 3.89 4.97 21.11
N GLY A 108 3.42 3.91 21.79
CA GLY A 108 3.60 3.77 23.24
C GLY A 108 5.03 3.41 23.66
N GLN A 109 5.88 2.95 22.74
CA GLN A 109 7.26 2.58 23.02
C GLN A 109 8.25 3.37 22.16
N GLU A 110 8.17 3.25 20.83
CA GLU A 110 9.17 3.86 19.93
C GLU A 110 8.54 4.33 18.62
N VAL A 111 8.99 5.49 18.15
CA VAL A 111 8.81 5.96 16.77
C VAL A 111 10.20 6.05 16.13
N THR A 112 10.44 5.23 15.11
CA THR A 112 11.72 5.19 14.38
C THR A 112 11.52 5.68 12.94
N ILE A 113 12.34 6.66 12.52
CA ILE A 113 12.37 7.21 11.16
C ILE A 113 13.76 6.97 10.58
N THR A 114 13.84 6.29 9.45
CA THR A 114 15.09 5.96 8.77
C THR A 114 15.03 6.32 7.29
N GLY A 115 16.17 6.77 6.76
CA GLY A 115 16.36 7.03 5.34
C GLY A 115 17.75 6.58 4.93
N ALA A 116 17.88 5.83 3.84
CA ALA A 116 19.16 5.27 3.42
C ALA A 116 20.19 6.36 3.05
N SER A 117 19.74 7.47 2.47
CA SER A 117 20.61 8.58 2.05
C SER A 117 20.40 9.84 2.87
N LYS A 118 19.16 10.20 3.17
CA LYS A 118 18.84 11.46 3.86
C LYS A 118 17.49 11.38 4.58
N VAL A 119 17.39 12.09 5.69
CA VAL A 119 16.13 12.49 6.34
C VAL A 119 16.11 14.02 6.38
N ASN A 120 15.07 14.64 5.84
CA ASN A 120 14.88 16.09 5.85
C ASN A 120 13.73 16.46 6.78
N ILE A 121 13.95 17.45 7.65
CA ILE A 121 12.90 18.09 8.42
C ILE A 121 13.00 19.59 8.13
N VAL A 122 11.94 20.17 7.56
CA VAL A 122 11.91 21.56 7.12
C VAL A 122 10.65 22.21 7.69
N SER A 123 10.83 23.39 8.30
CA SER A 123 9.74 24.20 8.84
C SER A 123 10.03 25.67 8.53
N ALA A 124 8.99 26.42 8.16
CA ALA A 124 9.12 27.86 7.91
C ALA A 124 9.19 28.68 9.22
N GLY A 125 8.66 28.14 10.32
CA GLY A 125 8.72 28.77 11.64
C GLY A 125 9.88 28.22 12.46
N GLY A 126 9.62 27.13 13.18
CA GLY A 126 10.62 26.44 14.00
C GLY A 126 10.45 24.93 13.99
N VAL A 127 11.47 24.23 14.50
CA VAL A 127 11.44 22.79 14.77
C VAL A 127 11.78 22.62 16.26
N ASP A 128 10.81 22.16 17.03
CA ASP A 128 11.00 21.91 18.46
C ASP A 128 11.42 20.45 18.69
N VAL A 129 12.51 20.26 19.42
CA VAL A 129 12.99 18.94 19.86
C VAL A 129 13.09 18.98 21.38
N GLN A 130 12.23 18.21 22.05
CA GLN A 130 12.13 18.19 23.51
C GLN A 130 12.33 16.77 24.04
N SER A 131 13.06 16.64 25.14
CA SER A 131 13.21 15.41 25.89
C SER A 131 13.38 15.75 27.36
N GLU A 132 12.67 15.02 28.23
CA GLU A 132 12.81 15.15 29.69
C GLU A 132 14.16 14.63 30.20
N THR A 133 14.86 13.83 29.39
CA THR A 133 16.09 13.16 29.80
C THR A 133 17.29 13.53 28.95
N LYS A 134 17.22 13.31 27.62
CA LYS A 134 18.37 13.49 26.73
C LYS A 134 17.96 13.62 25.27
N VAL A 135 18.61 14.56 24.58
CA VAL A 135 18.72 14.59 23.12
C VAL A 135 20.15 14.19 22.73
N SER A 136 20.31 13.20 21.85
CA SER A 136 21.62 12.74 21.38
C SER A 136 21.73 12.94 19.88
N LEU A 137 22.81 13.59 19.43
CA LEU A 137 23.15 13.74 18.02
C LEU A 137 24.49 13.06 17.76
N ARG A 138 24.55 12.20 16.74
CA ARG A 138 25.79 11.51 16.35
C ARG A 138 25.97 11.66 14.85
N ALA A 139 26.96 12.46 14.47
CA ALA A 139 27.37 12.63 13.09
C ALA A 139 28.87 12.98 13.06
N PRO A 140 29.59 12.72 11.95
CA PRO A 140 30.95 13.23 11.77
C PRO A 140 31.02 14.76 11.85
N VAL A 141 29.96 15.45 11.41
CA VAL A 141 29.84 16.92 11.46
C VAL A 141 28.43 17.29 11.90
N ILE A 142 28.34 18.24 12.84
CA ILE A 142 27.11 18.91 13.21
C ILE A 142 27.32 20.40 12.94
N SER A 143 26.53 20.97 12.02
CA SER A 143 26.58 22.39 11.67
C SER A 143 25.33 23.06 12.22
N LEU A 144 25.53 24.06 13.07
CA LEU A 144 24.49 24.94 13.57
C LEU A 144 24.76 26.31 12.99
N ASN A 145 24.00 26.67 11.97
CA ASN A 145 24.11 27.98 11.35
C ASN A 145 23.03 28.88 11.96
N GLY A 146 23.44 30.06 12.41
CA GLY A 146 22.49 31.11 12.75
C GLY A 146 21.86 31.71 11.49
N PRO A 147 20.89 32.61 11.66
CA PRO A 147 20.52 33.54 10.59
C PRO A 147 21.73 34.34 10.10
#